data_AF-A0A0G2A776-F1
#
_entry.id   AF-A0A0G2A776-F1
#
_cell.length_a   1.000
_cell.length_b   1.000
_cell.length_c   1.000
_cell.angle_alpha   90.00
_cell.angle_beta   90.00
_cell.angle_gamma   90.00
#
_symmetry.space_group_name_H-M   'P 1'
#
loop_
_entity.id
_entity.type
_entity.pdbx_description
1 polymer ?
#
loop_
_entity_poly.entity_id
_entity_poly.type
_entity_poly.pdbx_seq_one_letter_code
_entity_poly.pdbx_strand_id
1 'polypeptide(L)' 'MTADCRKHKKRCGRDGIRIMDNGNKKTKVLIIDDDPYISEMYLLKFKEAGFDVGGGL' A
#
# COMPACT_ATOMS: atom_id res chain seq x y z
N MET A 1 0.66 -2.29 40.05
CA MET A 1 0.97 -3.60 39.43
C MET A 1 -0.13 -3.87 38.40
N THR A 2 0.03 -3.35 37.16
CA THR A 2 0.51 -4.05 35.94
C THR A 2 -0.56 -4.98 35.36
N ALA A 3 -0.99 -4.94 34.09
CA ALA A 3 -0.55 -4.21 32.90
C ALA A 3 -1.72 -4.17 31.88
N ASP A 4 -1.92 -3.04 31.20
CA ASP A 4 -2.79 -2.96 30.01
C ASP A 4 -1.94 -3.32 28.79
N CYS A 5 -2.03 -4.58 28.35
CA CYS A 5 -1.42 -5.03 27.11
C CYS A 5 -2.22 -4.46 25.93
N ARG A 6 -2.06 -3.15 25.67
CA ARG A 6 -2.50 -2.48 24.44
C ARG A 6 -1.72 -3.10 23.29
N LYS A 7 -2.25 -4.21 22.74
CA LYS A 7 -1.72 -4.92 21.58
C LYS A 7 -1.66 -3.92 20.43
N HIS A 8 -0.50 -3.27 20.29
CA HIS A 8 -0.09 -2.61 19.07
C HIS A 8 -0.31 -3.63 17.97
N LYS A 9 -1.28 -3.34 17.11
CA LYS A 9 -1.66 -4.15 15.95
C LYS A 9 -0.57 -4.03 14.89
N LYS A 10 0.69 -4.35 15.24
CA LYS A 10 1.75 -4.64 14.27
C LYS A 10 1.41 -6.01 13.71
N ARG A 11 0.42 -6.05 12.80
CA ARG A 11 0.28 -7.20 11.91
C ARG A 11 1.57 -7.26 11.12
N CYS A 12 2.34 -8.30 11.40
CA CYS A 12 3.49 -8.70 10.63
C CYS A 12 2.97 -9.03 9.23
N GLY A 13 2.96 -8.04 8.34
CA GLY A 13 2.97 -8.30 6.92
C GLY A 13 4.31 -8.96 6.62
N ARG A 14 4.27 -10.28 6.44
CA ARG A 14 5.22 -10.97 5.57
C ARG A 14 5.00 -10.34 4.18
N ASP A 15 6.08 -10.13 3.42
CA ASP A 15 6.07 -9.67 2.02
C ASP A 15 6.36 -8.15 1.80
N GLY A 16 7.66 -7.84 1.69
CA GLY A 16 8.24 -6.97 0.66
C GLY A 16 7.96 -5.46 0.60
N ILE A 17 6.80 -4.96 1.01
CA ILE A 17 6.38 -3.57 0.74
C ILE A 17 6.13 -2.79 2.04
N ARG A 18 6.92 -1.73 2.27
CA ARG A 18 6.79 -0.86 3.45
C ARG A 18 5.88 0.33 3.10
N ILE A 19 4.57 0.16 3.31
CA ILE A 19 3.63 1.29 3.21
C ILE A 19 3.71 2.09 4.51
N MET A 20 4.21 3.33 4.43
CA MET A 20 4.24 4.26 5.55
C MET A 20 2.87 4.93 5.67
N ASP A 21 2.07 4.53 6.66
CA ASP A 21 0.80 5.20 6.96
C ASP A 21 1.09 6.59 7.54
N ASN A 22 0.70 7.64 6.81
CA ASN A 22 0.87 9.03 7.23
C ASN A 22 -0.49 9.63 7.61
N GLY A 23 -1.22 8.96 8.52
CA GLY A 23 -2.33 9.44 9.39
C GLY A 23 -3.57 10.11 8.77
N ASN A 24 -3.44 10.75 7.61
CA ASN A 24 -4.37 11.73 7.05
C ASN A 24 -4.19 11.93 5.53
N LYS A 25 -3.17 11.32 4.89
CA LYS A 25 -2.84 11.52 3.47
C LYS A 25 -3.08 10.23 2.69
N LYS A 26 -3.85 10.30 1.60
CA LYS A 26 -4.02 9.18 0.66
C LYS A 26 -2.64 8.74 0.16
N THR A 27 -2.32 7.46 0.34
CA THR A 27 -1.06 6.87 -0.13
C THR A 27 -1.04 6.90 -1.65
N LYS A 28 0.00 7.54 -2.22
CA LYS A 28 0.22 7.63 -3.66
C LYS A 28 1.16 6.51 -4.13
N VAL A 29 0.77 5.81 -5.18
CA VAL A 29 1.53 4.70 -5.78
C VAL A 29 1.86 5.06 -7.23
N LEU A 30 3.12 4.91 -7.62
CA LEU A 30 3.60 5.03 -9.00
C LEU A 30 3.99 3.64 -9.50
N ILE A 31 3.44 3.24 -10.63
CA ILE A 31 3.75 1.97 -11.28
C ILE A 31 4.62 2.26 -12.49
N ILE A 32 5.77 1.58 -12.57
CA ILE A 32 6.70 1.61 -13.71
C ILE A 32 6.96 0.16 -14.08
N ASP A 33 6.50 -0.21 -15.27
CA ASP A 33 6.64 -1.55 -15.86
C ASP A 33 6.82 -1.37 -17.36
N ASP A 34 7.56 -2.26 -18.01
CA ASP A 34 7.78 -2.23 -19.46
C ASP A 34 6.61 -2.84 -20.25
N ASP A 35 5.77 -3.65 -19.59
CA ASP A 35 4.55 -4.20 -20.18
C ASP A 35 3.31 -3.34 -19.80
N PRO A 36 2.63 -2.73 -20.78
CA PRO A 36 1.42 -1.94 -20.52
C PRO A 36 0.28 -2.79 -19.93
N TYR A 37 0.17 -4.07 -20.29
CA TYR A 37 -0.85 -4.97 -19.76
C TYR A 37 -0.67 -5.20 -18.25
N ILE A 38 0.57 -5.41 -17.82
CA ILE A 38 0.91 -5.60 -16.41
C ILE A 38 0.68 -4.31 -15.63
N SER A 39 1.09 -3.16 -16.19
CA SER A 39 0.82 -1.84 -15.62
C SER A 39 -0.67 -1.60 -15.37
N GLU A 40 -1.51 -1.88 -16.37
CA GLU A 40 -2.98 -1.70 -16.28
C GLU A 40 -3.61 -2.63 -15.24
N MET A 41 -3.18 -3.89 -15.17
CA MET A 41 -3.66 -4.85 -14.18
C MET A 41 -3.41 -4.35 -12.76
N TYR A 42 -2.20 -3.87 -12.46
CA TYR A 42 -1.87 -3.36 -11.13
C TYR A 42 -2.56 -2.02 -10.84
N LEU A 43 -2.71 -1.14 -11.83
CA LEU A 43 -3.49 0.09 -11.68
C LEU A 43 -4.91 -0.21 -11.19
N LEU A 44 -5.57 -1.23 -11.77
CA LEU A 44 -6.91 -1.65 -11.36
C LEU A 44 -6.91 -2.19 -9.92
N LYS A 45 -5.98 -3.11 -9.61
CA LYS A 45 -5.90 -3.74 -8.27
C LYS A 45 -5.64 -2.73 -7.16
N PHE A 46 -4.76 -1.77 -7.38
CA PHE A 46 -4.46 -0.75 -6.36
C PHE A 46 -5.57 0.30 -6.24
N LYS A 47 -6.28 0.62 -7.33
CA LYS A 47 -7.50 1.44 -7.26
C LYS A 47 -8.61 0.76 -6.47
N GLU A 48 -8.86 -0.53 -6.70
CA GLU A 48 -9.83 -1.33 -5.93
C GLU A 48 -9.50 -1.40 -4.44
N ALA A 49 -8.20 -1.44 -4.10
CA ALA A 49 -7.73 -1.41 -2.72
C ALA A 49 -7.76 0.00 -2.09
N GLY A 50 -8.17 1.04 -2.82
CA GLY A 50 -8.35 2.40 -2.31
C GLY A 50 -7.11 3.28 -2.34
N PHE A 51 -6.08 2.92 -3.10
CA PHE A 51 -4.88 3.73 -3.29
C PHE A 51 -5.09 4.79 -4.38
N ASP A 52 -4.37 5.91 -4.26
CA ASP A 52 -4.26 6.91 -5.32
C ASP A 52 -3.08 6.51 -6.22
N VAL A 53 -3.34 6.17 -7.48
CA VAL A 53 -2.32 5.53 -8.35
C VAL A 53 -2.14 6.33 -9.64
N GLY A 54 -0.89 6.63 -9.99
CA GLY A 54 -0.49 7.22 -11.26
C GLY A 54 0.35 6.24 -12.09
N GLY A 55 0.18 6.26 -13.41
CA GLY A 55 1.08 5.59 -14.36
C GLY A 55 2.13 6.58 -14.85
N GLY A 56 3.41 6.17 -14.84
CA GLY A 56 4.49 6.92 -15.48
C GLY A 56 4.80 6.28 -16.82
N LEU A 57 4.53 7.00 -17.92
CA LEU A 57 5.12 6.72 -19.23
C LEU A 57 6.44 7.47 -19.36
#